data_AF-A0A2V1D1H5-F1
#
_entry.id   AF-A0A2V1D1H5-F1
#
_cell.length_a   1.000
_cell.length_b   1.000
_cell.length_c   1.000
_cell.angle_alpha   90.00
_cell.angle_beta   90.00
_cell.angle_gamma   90.00
#
_symmetry.space_group_name_H-M   'P 1'
#
loop_
_entity.id
_entity.type
_entity.pdbx_description
1 polymer ?
#
loop_
_entity_poly.entity_id
_entity_poly.type
_entity_poly.pdbx_seq_one_letter_code
_entity_poly.pdbx_strand_id
1 'polypeptide(L)'
;FAKNNTTPAKIVKVSIKQLKRLIYSYRATSRSAKYSIIWQSGMLYLVNHILRDYTDKEAHFYFLLCMRGYQNLARTIPWISGVVQGIVTIAVQLGTTLPEDALKLIEEIKSEGNHIDEYMSTCPIDLYPSTADTSTATLEHLVHDFKNMQDLGTREPEAPEGWRGDSVALFTTLLEGEDEANATKLPSHQM
;
A
#
# COMPACT_ATOMS: atom_id res chain seq x y z
N PHE A 1 -42.66 -1.47 -21.77
CA PHE A 1 -41.51 -1.70 -20.89
C PHE A 1 -40.23 -1.39 -21.65
N ALA A 2 -39.61 -0.23 -21.40
CA ALA A 2 -38.39 0.17 -22.10
C ALA A 2 -37.23 -0.73 -21.68
N LYS A 3 -36.62 -1.40 -22.67
CA LYS A 3 -35.42 -2.22 -22.51
C LYS A 3 -34.24 -1.27 -22.29
N ASN A 4 -33.94 -0.99 -21.03
CA ASN A 4 -32.82 -0.13 -20.67
C ASN A 4 -31.52 -0.85 -21.04
N ASN A 5 -30.74 -0.27 -21.94
CA ASN A 5 -29.40 -0.73 -22.33
C ASN A 5 -28.40 -0.49 -21.19
N THR A 6 -28.69 -1.04 -20.01
CA THR A 6 -27.87 -0.88 -18.82
C THR A 6 -26.77 -1.92 -18.86
N THR A 7 -25.62 -1.55 -19.44
CA THR A 7 -24.42 -2.39 -19.43
C THR A 7 -23.97 -2.63 -17.99
N PRO A 8 -23.46 -3.83 -17.63
CA PRO A 8 -22.94 -4.11 -16.29
C PRO A 8 -21.96 -3.05 -15.76
N ALA A 9 -21.09 -2.52 -16.63
CA ALA A 9 -20.18 -1.43 -16.31
C ALA A 9 -20.88 -0.14 -15.83
N LYS A 10 -22.06 0.17 -16.40
CA LYS A 10 -22.86 1.34 -16.00
C LYS A 10 -23.49 1.14 -14.63
N ILE A 11 -23.91 -0.09 -14.30
CA ILE A 11 -24.44 -0.43 -12.97
C ILE A 11 -23.32 -0.29 -11.93
N VAL A 12 -22.15 -0.89 -12.17
CA VAL A 12 -20.99 -0.80 -11.27
C VAL A 12 -20.61 0.65 -11.02
N LYS A 13 -20.51 1.48 -12.08
CA LYS A 13 -20.19 2.90 -11.93
C LYS A 13 -21.20 3.66 -11.05
N VAL A 14 -22.49 3.37 -11.19
CA VAL A 14 -23.53 3.97 -10.34
C VAL A 14 -23.41 3.48 -8.90
N SER A 15 -23.18 2.18 -8.68
CA SER A 15 -22.99 1.60 -7.35
C SER A 15 -21.78 2.19 -6.63
N ILE A 16 -20.64 2.35 -7.30
CA ILE A 16 -19.46 3.01 -6.72
C ILE A 16 -19.77 4.46 -6.36
N LYS A 17 -20.48 5.20 -7.23
CA LYS A 17 -20.88 6.58 -6.93
C LYS A 17 -21.78 6.65 -5.68
N GLN A 18 -22.69 5.70 -5.52
CA GLN A 18 -23.54 5.61 -4.32
C GLN A 18 -22.70 5.26 -3.08
N LEU A 19 -21.79 4.30 -3.20
CA LEU A 19 -20.89 3.88 -2.12
C LEU A 19 -20.01 5.04 -1.63
N LYS A 20 -19.41 5.80 -2.54
CA LYS A 20 -18.66 7.03 -2.25
C LYS A 20 -19.48 8.01 -1.40
N ARG A 21 -20.70 8.33 -1.85
CA ARG A 21 -21.61 9.24 -1.13
C ARG A 21 -21.99 8.72 0.24
N LEU A 22 -22.24 7.42 0.35
CA LEU A 22 -22.64 6.77 1.58
C LEU A 22 -21.50 6.80 2.62
N ILE A 23 -20.28 6.44 2.22
CA ILE A 23 -19.09 6.49 3.08
C ILE A 23 -18.84 7.93 3.54
N TYR A 24 -18.90 8.89 2.60
CA TYR A 24 -18.73 10.31 2.92
C TYR A 24 -19.78 10.80 3.92
N SER A 25 -21.06 10.57 3.62
CA SER A 25 -22.17 11.02 4.48
C SER A 25 -22.06 10.42 5.86
N TYR A 26 -21.86 9.10 5.96
CA TYR A 26 -21.78 8.42 7.24
C TYR A 26 -20.60 8.91 8.09
N ARG A 27 -19.45 9.12 7.47
CA ARG A 27 -18.26 9.67 8.16
C ARG A 27 -18.43 11.12 8.59
N ALA A 28 -19.17 11.93 7.82
CA ALA A 28 -19.39 13.33 8.12
C ALA A 28 -20.45 13.53 9.22
N THR A 29 -21.49 12.70 9.25
CA THR A 29 -22.65 12.91 10.13
C THR A 29 -22.56 12.14 11.45
N SER A 30 -21.83 11.02 11.49
CA SER A 30 -21.95 10.06 12.58
C SER A 30 -20.66 9.95 13.38
N ARG A 31 -20.70 10.32 14.67
CA ARG A 31 -19.56 10.13 15.60
C ARG A 31 -19.22 8.64 15.78
N SER A 32 -20.21 7.76 15.63
CA SER A 32 -20.06 6.30 15.63
C SER A 32 -19.20 5.77 14.48
N ALA A 33 -18.99 6.55 13.41
CA ALA A 33 -18.16 6.16 12.28
C ALA A 33 -16.70 5.89 12.68
N LYS A 34 -16.25 6.43 13.82
CA LYS A 34 -14.90 6.20 14.34
C LYS A 34 -14.69 4.79 14.92
N TYR A 35 -15.76 4.11 15.33
CA TYR A 35 -15.69 2.84 16.07
C TYR A 35 -16.54 1.72 15.46
N SER A 36 -17.29 2.00 14.40
CA SER A 36 -18.22 1.02 13.81
C SER A 36 -17.56 0.16 12.74
N ILE A 37 -17.55 -1.16 12.98
CA ILE A 37 -17.01 -2.16 12.04
C ILE A 37 -17.90 -2.38 10.81
N ILE A 38 -19.18 -1.97 10.87
CA ILE A 38 -20.19 -2.25 9.82
C ILE A 38 -19.78 -1.66 8.45
N TRP A 39 -19.02 -0.57 8.46
CA TRP A 39 -18.66 0.17 7.25
C TRP A 39 -17.29 -0.23 6.69
N GLN A 40 -16.59 -1.19 7.34
CA GLN A 40 -15.29 -1.68 6.88
C GLN A 40 -15.36 -2.30 5.50
N SER A 41 -16.37 -3.12 5.24
CA SER A 41 -16.55 -3.76 3.94
C SER A 41 -16.74 -2.73 2.83
N GLY A 42 -17.53 -1.68 3.09
CA GLY A 42 -17.71 -0.57 2.15
C GLY A 42 -16.41 0.17 1.83
N MET A 43 -15.60 0.47 2.85
CA MET A 43 -14.28 1.08 2.64
C MET A 43 -13.33 0.15 1.87
N LEU A 44 -13.36 -1.14 2.17
CA LEU A 44 -12.53 -2.15 1.49
C LEU A 44 -12.88 -2.26 0.01
N TYR A 45 -14.17 -2.29 -0.33
CA TYR A 45 -14.64 -2.25 -1.72
C TYR A 45 -14.18 -0.99 -2.44
N LEU A 46 -14.29 0.17 -1.79
CA LEU A 46 -13.92 1.44 -2.40
C LEU A 46 -12.40 1.54 -2.61
N VAL A 47 -11.59 1.09 -1.65
CA VAL A 47 -10.13 1.05 -1.78
C VAL A 47 -9.70 0.09 -2.89
N ASN A 48 -10.26 -1.12 -2.93
CA ASN A 48 -9.97 -2.10 -3.99
C ASN A 48 -10.29 -1.56 -5.39
N HIS A 49 -11.37 -0.80 -5.52
CA HIS A 49 -11.73 -0.14 -6.76
C HIS A 49 -10.75 0.99 -7.12
N ILE A 50 -10.37 1.83 -6.14
CA ILE A 50 -9.43 2.93 -6.34
C ILE A 50 -8.03 2.45 -6.73
N LEU A 51 -7.53 1.37 -6.11
CA LEU A 51 -6.22 0.81 -6.47
C LEU A 51 -6.18 0.34 -7.93
N ARG A 52 -7.33 -0.08 -8.49
CA ARG A 52 -7.43 -0.55 -9.87
C ARG A 52 -7.75 0.55 -10.88
N ASP A 53 -8.41 1.62 -10.43
CA ASP A 53 -8.75 2.79 -11.24
C ASP A 53 -8.31 4.08 -10.53
N TYR A 54 -7.01 4.22 -10.35
CA TYR A 54 -6.41 5.40 -9.69
C TYR A 54 -6.46 6.67 -10.57
N THR A 55 -6.99 6.58 -11.79
CA THR A 55 -7.05 7.69 -12.75
C THR A 55 -8.17 8.70 -12.45
N ASP A 56 -9.09 8.34 -11.55
CA ASP A 56 -10.16 9.24 -11.12
C ASP A 56 -9.60 10.40 -10.28
N LYS A 57 -10.00 11.64 -10.61
CA LYS A 57 -9.59 12.86 -9.89
C LYS A 57 -9.94 12.83 -8.41
N GLU A 58 -10.96 12.07 -8.03
CA GLU A 58 -11.38 11.90 -6.65
C GLU A 58 -10.74 10.69 -5.95
N ALA A 59 -10.00 9.84 -6.67
CA ALA A 59 -9.41 8.60 -6.15
C ALA A 59 -8.57 8.86 -4.90
N HIS A 60 -7.69 9.86 -4.99
CA HIS A 60 -6.82 10.25 -3.90
C HIS A 60 -7.59 10.70 -2.64
N PHE A 61 -8.61 11.54 -2.81
CA PHE A 61 -9.47 12.01 -1.70
C PHE A 61 -10.16 10.83 -1.00
N TYR A 62 -10.81 9.95 -1.77
CA TYR A 62 -11.53 8.80 -1.19
C TYR A 62 -10.58 7.75 -0.60
N PHE A 63 -9.37 7.59 -1.16
CA PHE A 63 -8.34 6.75 -0.58
C PHE A 63 -7.97 7.22 0.82
N LEU A 64 -7.59 8.49 0.97
CA LEU A 64 -7.27 9.07 2.28
C LEU A 64 -8.46 9.02 3.24
N LEU A 65 -9.69 9.22 2.73
CA LEU A 65 -10.91 9.09 3.51
C LEU A 65 -11.05 7.66 4.07
N CYS A 66 -10.81 6.62 3.27
CA CYS A 66 -10.84 5.24 3.75
C CYS A 66 -9.70 4.95 4.74
N MET A 67 -8.47 5.36 4.42
CA MET A 67 -7.30 5.11 5.28
C MET A 67 -7.43 5.77 6.66
N ARG A 68 -7.93 7.01 6.74
CA ARG A 68 -8.24 7.63 8.05
C ARG A 68 -9.36 6.90 8.79
N GLY A 69 -10.29 6.27 8.08
CA GLY A 69 -11.28 5.38 8.67
C GLY A 69 -10.60 4.18 9.34
N TYR A 70 -9.70 3.52 8.62
CA TYR A 70 -8.90 2.41 9.14
C TYR A 70 -7.98 2.83 10.30
N GLN A 71 -7.36 4.01 10.28
CA GLN A 71 -6.55 4.53 11.39
C GLN A 71 -7.34 4.61 12.71
N ASN A 72 -8.55 5.18 12.68
CA ASN A 72 -9.39 5.27 13.87
C ASN A 72 -9.74 3.88 14.43
N LEU A 73 -9.86 2.89 13.56
CA LEU A 73 -10.23 1.55 13.94
C LEU A 73 -9.05 0.69 14.34
N ALA A 74 -7.87 0.86 13.74
CA ALA A 74 -6.64 0.20 14.15
C ALA A 74 -6.30 0.49 15.61
N ARG A 75 -6.61 1.71 16.09
CA ARG A 75 -6.46 2.11 17.50
C ARG A 75 -7.35 1.32 18.47
N THR A 76 -8.48 0.78 18.00
CA THR A 76 -9.48 0.11 18.85
C THR A 76 -9.57 -1.40 18.58
N ILE A 77 -9.22 -1.83 17.36
CA ILE A 77 -9.41 -3.17 16.81
C ILE A 77 -8.11 -3.57 16.11
N PRO A 78 -7.25 -4.37 16.75
CA PRO A 78 -5.91 -4.66 16.24
C PRO A 78 -5.88 -5.39 14.88
N TRP A 79 -6.90 -6.18 14.52
CA TRP A 79 -7.00 -6.86 13.21
C TRP A 79 -6.98 -5.88 12.00
N ILE A 80 -7.42 -4.65 12.20
CA ILE A 80 -7.50 -3.64 11.13
C ILE A 80 -6.11 -3.27 10.59
N SER A 81 -5.07 -3.36 11.43
CA SER A 81 -3.69 -3.15 10.99
C SER A 81 -3.31 -4.12 9.87
N GLY A 82 -3.78 -5.36 9.95
CA GLY A 82 -3.61 -6.34 8.88
C GLY A 82 -4.34 -5.90 7.62
N VAL A 83 -5.59 -5.47 7.71
CA VAL A 83 -6.37 -5.02 6.54
C VAL A 83 -5.60 -3.93 5.78
N VAL A 84 -4.98 -3.00 6.50
CA VAL A 84 -4.13 -1.97 5.91
C VAL A 84 -2.86 -2.56 5.29
N GLN A 85 -2.18 -3.50 5.93
CA GLN A 85 -1.05 -4.22 5.35
C GLN A 85 -1.45 -4.93 4.04
N GLY A 86 -2.59 -5.62 4.01
CA GLY A 86 -3.09 -6.27 2.81
C GLY A 86 -3.44 -5.30 1.68
N ILE A 87 -4.02 -4.14 2.01
CA ILE A 87 -4.24 -3.05 1.03
C ILE A 87 -2.91 -2.58 0.41
N VAL A 88 -1.85 -2.46 1.21
CA VAL A 88 -0.51 -2.06 0.73
C VAL A 88 0.05 -3.13 -0.21
N THR A 89 -0.05 -4.40 0.16
CA THR A 89 0.38 -5.52 -0.70
C THR A 89 -0.31 -5.49 -2.05
N ILE A 90 -1.63 -5.27 -2.08
CA ILE A 90 -2.40 -5.14 -3.32
C ILE A 90 -1.91 -3.95 -4.15
N ALA A 91 -1.66 -2.80 -3.51
CA ALA A 91 -1.17 -1.62 -4.21
C ALA A 91 0.21 -1.86 -4.87
N VAL A 92 1.11 -2.56 -4.18
CA VAL A 92 2.43 -2.95 -4.71
C VAL A 92 2.27 -3.94 -5.87
N GLN A 93 1.45 -4.98 -5.71
CA GLN A 93 1.20 -5.99 -6.74
C GLN A 93 0.59 -5.39 -8.02
N LEU A 94 -0.28 -4.38 -7.88
CA LEU A 94 -0.87 -3.65 -9.00
C LEU A 94 0.06 -2.59 -9.62
N GLY A 95 1.24 -2.35 -9.03
CA GLY A 95 2.14 -1.27 -9.46
C GLY A 95 1.55 0.13 -9.27
N THR A 96 0.58 0.29 -8.37
CA THR A 96 -0.10 1.57 -8.14
C THR A 96 0.79 2.51 -7.34
N THR A 97 1.23 3.60 -7.96
CA THR A 97 2.01 4.64 -7.26
C THR A 97 1.09 5.48 -6.38
N LEU A 98 1.12 5.21 -5.07
CA LEU A 98 0.41 6.01 -4.07
C LEU A 98 1.17 7.32 -3.79
N PRO A 99 0.47 8.45 -3.62
CA PRO A 99 1.07 9.71 -3.19
C PRO A 99 1.74 9.65 -1.81
N GLU A 100 2.69 10.54 -1.56
CA GLU A 100 3.53 10.54 -0.35
C GLU A 100 2.74 10.64 0.96
N ASP A 101 1.67 11.44 0.99
CA ASP A 101 0.78 11.59 2.15
C ASP A 101 -0.05 10.34 2.42
N ALA A 102 -0.42 9.59 1.38
CA ALA A 102 -1.05 8.28 1.50
C ALA A 102 -0.08 7.24 2.09
N LEU A 103 1.17 7.24 1.63
CA LEU A 103 2.23 6.38 2.17
C LEU A 103 2.53 6.71 3.65
N LYS A 104 2.63 8.00 3.98
CA LYS A 104 2.83 8.45 5.35
C LYS A 104 1.69 8.01 6.27
N LEU A 105 0.44 8.15 5.83
CA LEU A 105 -0.72 7.72 6.59
C LEU A 105 -0.74 6.20 6.81
N ILE A 106 -0.35 5.41 5.80
CA ILE A 106 -0.19 3.97 5.93
C ILE A 106 0.81 3.63 7.05
N GLU A 107 1.94 4.34 7.10
CA GLU A 107 2.98 4.11 8.11
C GLU A 107 2.54 4.52 9.52
N GLU A 108 1.81 5.63 9.64
CA GLU A 108 1.15 6.03 10.88
C GLU A 108 0.19 4.94 11.39
N ILE A 109 -0.61 4.34 10.50
CA ILE A 109 -1.54 3.27 10.90
C ILE A 109 -0.80 2.03 11.39
N LYS A 110 0.32 1.67 10.75
CA LYS A 110 1.14 0.51 11.17
C LYS A 110 1.76 0.75 12.55
N SER A 111 2.31 1.93 12.77
CA SER A 111 2.95 2.29 14.06
C SER A 111 1.95 2.44 15.20
N GLU A 112 0.72 2.88 14.92
CA GLU A 112 -0.36 2.97 15.91
C GLU A 112 -1.07 1.62 16.17
N GLY A 113 -0.89 0.65 15.27
CA GLY A 113 -1.51 -0.66 15.36
C GLY A 113 -0.77 -1.57 16.34
N ASN A 114 -1.49 -2.09 17.35
CA ASN A 114 -0.96 -3.19 18.16
C ASN A 114 -0.60 -4.37 17.25
N HIS A 115 0.68 -4.78 17.28
CA HIS A 115 1.17 -5.89 16.47
C HIS A 115 0.52 -7.19 16.95
N ILE A 116 -0.39 -7.75 16.15
CA ILE A 116 -0.80 -9.14 16.30
C ILE A 116 0.13 -9.96 15.42
N ASP A 117 0.80 -10.94 16.02
CA ASP A 117 1.77 -11.78 15.31
C ASP A 117 1.07 -12.78 14.37
N GLU A 118 -0.20 -13.11 14.69
CA GLU A 118 -0.99 -14.13 14.01
C GLU A 118 -2.38 -13.58 13.62
N TYR A 119 -2.56 -13.39 12.32
CA TYR A 119 -3.83 -12.96 11.75
C TYR A 119 -4.70 -14.21 11.55
N MET A 120 -5.58 -14.54 12.50
CA MET A 120 -6.46 -15.73 12.44
C MET A 120 -7.73 -15.53 11.59
N SER A 121 -7.64 -14.95 10.39
CA SER A 121 -8.84 -14.88 9.55
C SER A 121 -8.56 -14.92 8.05
N THR A 122 -9.24 -15.89 7.43
CA THR A 122 -9.43 -16.09 5.98
C THR A 122 -10.25 -14.97 5.32
N CYS A 123 -10.22 -13.74 5.87
CA CYS A 123 -10.99 -12.62 5.35
C CYS A 123 -10.38 -12.17 4.01
N PRO A 124 -11.13 -12.21 2.90
CA PRO A 124 -10.62 -11.71 1.62
C PRO A 124 -10.47 -10.19 1.67
N ILE A 125 -9.25 -9.71 1.43
CA ILE A 125 -8.91 -8.29 1.37
C ILE A 125 -8.83 -7.84 -0.09
N ASP A 126 -8.31 -8.69 -0.99
CA ASP A 126 -8.50 -8.47 -2.42
C ASP A 126 -9.89 -8.97 -2.82
N LEU A 127 -10.71 -8.05 -3.34
CA LEU A 127 -12.10 -8.32 -3.71
C LEU A 127 -12.29 -8.55 -5.22
N TYR A 128 -11.21 -8.52 -6.01
CA TYR A 128 -11.26 -8.79 -7.45
C TYR A 128 -10.42 -10.01 -7.92
N PRO A 129 -10.06 -11.02 -7.10
CA PRO A 129 -9.33 -12.17 -7.62
C PRO A 129 -10.17 -12.89 -8.68
N SER A 130 -9.55 -13.14 -9.82
CA SER A 130 -10.10 -13.89 -10.94
C SER A 130 -10.13 -15.39 -10.58
N THR A 131 -11.09 -15.84 -9.77
CA THR A 131 -11.60 -17.23 -9.54
C THR A 131 -10.62 -18.42 -9.45
N ALA A 132 -9.31 -18.27 -9.63
CA ALA A 132 -8.34 -19.34 -9.82
C ALA A 132 -7.63 -19.70 -8.51
N ASP A 133 -7.45 -18.71 -7.61
CA ASP A 133 -6.96 -18.98 -6.27
C ASP A 133 -7.41 -17.90 -5.28
N THR A 134 -8.48 -18.20 -4.53
CA THR A 134 -9.02 -17.28 -3.51
C THR A 134 -8.11 -17.19 -2.28
N SER A 135 -7.17 -18.13 -2.10
CA SER A 135 -6.28 -18.17 -0.94
C SER A 135 -5.27 -17.01 -0.93
N THR A 136 -4.84 -16.55 -2.10
CA THR A 136 -3.91 -15.41 -2.28
C THR A 136 -4.55 -14.06 -1.98
N ALA A 137 -5.88 -13.99 -2.01
CA ALA A 137 -6.64 -12.77 -1.73
C ALA A 137 -6.96 -12.56 -0.24
N THR A 138 -6.57 -13.50 0.61
CA THR A 138 -6.85 -13.48 2.05
C THR A 138 -5.93 -12.54 2.81
N LEU A 139 -6.37 -12.08 3.98
CA LEU A 139 -5.55 -11.21 4.80
C LEU A 139 -4.24 -11.89 5.22
N GLU A 140 -4.30 -13.15 5.62
CA GLU A 140 -3.14 -13.95 6.02
C GLU A 140 -2.06 -13.98 4.93
N HIS A 141 -2.46 -14.30 3.70
CA HIS A 141 -1.54 -14.36 2.56
C HIS A 141 -0.95 -12.98 2.25
N LEU A 142 -1.79 -11.94 2.21
CA LEU A 142 -1.34 -10.60 1.85
C LEU A 142 -0.43 -9.97 2.93
N VAL A 143 -0.64 -10.30 4.21
CA VAL A 143 0.26 -9.88 5.30
C VAL A 143 1.58 -10.65 5.24
N HIS A 144 1.55 -11.95 4.95
CA HIS A 144 2.76 -12.72 4.76
C HIS A 144 3.60 -12.16 3.61
N ASP A 145 2.97 -11.87 2.47
CA ASP A 145 3.62 -11.21 1.34
C ASP A 145 4.17 -9.84 1.71
N PHE A 146 3.42 -9.07 2.50
CA PHE A 146 3.88 -7.78 3.02
C PHE A 146 5.18 -7.91 3.84
N LYS A 147 5.24 -8.87 4.77
CA LYS A 147 6.44 -9.13 5.59
C LYS A 147 7.63 -9.53 4.71
N ASN A 148 7.41 -10.38 3.71
CA ASN A 148 8.47 -10.80 2.78
C ASN A 148 9.00 -9.65 1.92
N MET A 149 8.13 -8.71 1.52
CA MET A 149 8.54 -7.51 0.79
C MET A 149 9.42 -6.59 1.65
N GLN A 150 9.14 -6.49 2.96
CA GLN A 150 9.98 -5.72 3.88
C GLN A 150 11.34 -6.37 4.13
N ASP A 151 11.38 -7.70 4.22
CA ASP A 151 12.62 -8.46 4.43
C ASP A 151 13.58 -8.33 3.23
N LEU A 152 13.04 -8.27 2.00
CA LEU A 152 13.83 -7.98 0.79
C LEU A 152 14.44 -6.58 0.77
N GLY A 153 13.84 -5.60 1.46
CA GLY A 153 14.42 -4.27 1.65
C GLY A 153 15.45 -4.19 2.79
N THR A 154 15.53 -5.23 3.63
CA THR A 154 16.38 -5.28 4.83
C THR A 154 17.57 -6.24 4.68
N ARG A 155 17.71 -6.90 3.53
CA ARG A 155 18.93 -7.62 3.17
C ARG A 155 20.08 -6.62 2.99
N GLU A 156 20.76 -6.30 4.09
CA GLU A 156 22.16 -5.87 4.03
C GLU A 156 22.90 -6.87 3.12
N PRO A 157 23.79 -6.41 2.23
CA PRO A 157 24.62 -7.31 1.47
C PRO A 157 25.42 -8.13 2.48
N GLU A 158 25.10 -9.42 2.60
CA GLU A 158 25.87 -10.33 3.43
C GLU A 158 27.32 -10.22 3.00
N ALA A 159 28.14 -9.66 3.90
CA ALA A 159 29.57 -9.59 3.71
C ALA A 159 30.04 -11.02 3.42
N PRO A 160 30.84 -11.25 2.36
CA PRO A 160 31.23 -12.60 2.01
C PRO A 160 31.90 -13.30 3.20
N GLU A 161 31.78 -14.62 3.31
CA GLU A 161 32.41 -15.35 4.41
C GLU A 161 33.93 -15.08 4.41
N GLY A 162 34.42 -14.53 5.52
CA GLY A 162 35.84 -14.23 5.75
C GLY A 162 36.22 -12.75 5.82
N TRP A 163 35.28 -11.81 5.63
CA TRP A 163 35.58 -10.38 5.74
C TRP A 163 35.60 -9.94 7.21
N ARG A 164 36.72 -9.32 7.63
CA ARG A 164 36.98 -8.89 9.02
C ARG A 164 37.14 -7.36 9.13
N GLY A 165 36.35 -6.61 8.36
CA GLY A 165 36.36 -5.15 8.31
C GLY A 165 34.94 -4.57 8.44
N ASP A 166 34.85 -3.32 8.89
CA ASP A 166 33.59 -2.61 9.16
C ASP A 166 32.79 -2.34 7.88
N SER A 167 31.48 -2.59 7.90
CA SER A 167 30.59 -2.58 6.73
C SER A 167 30.48 -1.22 6.04
N VAL A 168 30.82 -0.14 6.76
CA VAL A 168 30.84 1.24 6.25
C VAL A 168 31.88 1.44 5.14
N ALA A 169 32.95 0.63 5.08
CA ALA A 169 34.01 0.78 4.10
C ALA A 169 33.63 0.35 2.66
N LEU A 170 32.56 -0.44 2.50
CA LEU A 170 32.11 -0.91 1.18
C LEU A 170 31.44 0.19 0.34
N PHE A 171 30.87 1.21 0.97
CA PHE A 171 30.17 2.28 0.26
C PHE A 171 31.09 3.44 -0.15
N THR A 172 32.25 3.60 0.49
CA THR A 172 33.19 4.69 0.18
C THR A 172 34.04 4.43 -1.06
N THR A 173 34.35 3.17 -1.39
CA THR A 173 35.22 2.84 -2.54
C THR A 173 34.50 2.85 -3.89
N LEU A 174 33.16 2.80 -3.91
CA LEU A 174 32.38 2.90 -5.14
C LEU A 174 32.11 4.36 -5.59
N LEU A 175 32.34 5.34 -4.72
CA LEU A 175 32.15 6.77 -5.04
C LEU A 175 33.45 7.49 -5.45
N GLU A 176 34.63 6.90 -5.25
CA GLU A 176 35.91 7.51 -5.64
C GLU A 176 36.38 7.12 -7.06
N GLY A 177 35.62 6.28 -7.78
CA GLY A 177 36.05 5.71 -9.06
C GLY A 177 35.60 6.44 -10.34
N GLU A 178 34.70 7.43 -10.26
CA GLU A 178 34.09 8.04 -11.46
C GLU A 178 34.60 9.45 -11.83
N ASP A 179 35.47 10.07 -11.02
CA ASP A 179 35.95 11.44 -11.29
C ASP A 179 37.36 11.54 -11.93
N GLU A 180 38.10 10.44 -12.14
CA GLU A 180 39.42 10.48 -12.81
C GLU A 180 39.42 10.12 -14.31
N ALA A 181 38.26 10.01 -14.96
CA ALA A 181 38.19 9.71 -16.39
C ALA A 181 38.06 10.93 -17.32
N ASN A 182 38.09 12.18 -16.81
CA ASN A 182 37.85 13.37 -17.63
C ASN A 182 38.84 14.54 -17.45
N ALA A 183 40.11 14.26 -17.19
CA ALA A 183 41.19 15.24 -17.24
C ALA A 183 42.34 14.79 -18.15
N THR A 184 42.07 14.57 -19.44
CA THR A 184 43.14 14.47 -20.44
C THR A 184 43.42 15.84 -21.07
N LYS A 185 44.70 16.24 -21.03
CA LYS A 185 45.43 17.20 -21.89
C LYS A 185 45.78 18.56 -21.27
N LEU A 186 47.02 18.67 -20.79
CA LEU A 186 47.94 19.72 -21.24
C LEU A 186 49.39 19.21 -21.14
N PRO A 187 50.23 19.33 -22.18
CA PRO A 187 51.63 18.91 -22.10
C PRO A 187 52.48 20.02 -21.47
N SER A 188 53.40 19.59 -20.61
CA SER A 188 54.51 20.37 -20.09
C SER A 188 55.50 20.73 -21.21
N HIS A 189 55.91 22.00 -21.29
CA HIS A 189 57.25 22.34 -21.72
C HIS A 189 57.76 23.63 -21.06
N GLN A 190 59.02 23.55 -20.64
CA GLN A 190 59.96 24.58 -20.18
C GLN A 190 59.88 25.85 -21.05
N MET A 191 60.14 27.07 -20.57
CA MET A 191 61.32 27.56 -19.84
C MET A 191 61.02 28.97 -19.33
#